data_AF-A0A7J7H257-F1
#
_entry.id   AF-A0A7J7H257-F1
#
_cell.length_a   1.000
_cell.length_b   1.000
_cell.length_c   1.000
_cell.angle_alpha   90.00
_cell.angle_beta   90.00
_cell.angle_gamma   90.00
#
_symmetry.space_group_name_H-M   'P 1'
#
loop_
_entity.id
_entity.type
_entity.pdbx_description
1 polymer ?
#
loop_
_entity_poly.entity_id
_entity_poly.type
_entity_poly.pdbx_seq_one_letter_code
_entity_poly.pdbx_strand_id
1 'polypeptide(L)'
;MPFLVVREWGFTVQCVLSVAPDVVSLQMVKFATGLSKDSYVDVEGIISVPEDPIIGASQHHVLMSMLIDSQVEIQVKKLYCISKAVPALPINIEDAARGEIEIEKALQAGKQLVRVNQDTRLNFRVLDLRTPANQGIFRVQCRVENIFRQFLLADGFVGIHTPKAEDSYTHRHLCEFTGLDVEMEIKEHYSEVMDIVDRLFVAMFDSLNEKCQKELEAIGKQYPFEPLKVISLFSHCS
;
A
#
# COMPACT_ATOMS: atom_id res chain seq x y z
N MET A 1 -9.25 -29.16 4.71
CA MET A 1 -8.28 -28.34 5.47
C MET A 1 -8.72 -26.89 5.35
N PRO A 2 -9.04 -26.19 6.44
CA PRO A 2 -9.32 -24.76 6.39
C PRO A 2 -8.03 -23.95 6.27
N PHE A 3 -8.13 -22.80 5.60
CA PHE A 3 -7.06 -21.84 5.44
C PHE A 3 -7.43 -20.51 6.08
N LEU A 4 -6.43 -19.81 6.61
CA LEU A 4 -6.50 -18.42 7.03
C LEU A 4 -5.57 -17.61 6.12
N VAL A 5 -5.97 -16.39 5.78
CA VAL A 5 -5.06 -15.44 5.13
C VAL A 5 -4.68 -14.39 6.16
N VAL A 6 -3.41 -14.36 6.54
CA VAL A 6 -2.88 -13.39 7.48
C VAL A 6 -2.31 -12.23 6.69
N ARG A 7 -2.67 -11.00 7.08
CA ARG A 7 -2.20 -9.77 6.42
C ARG A 7 -1.36 -8.94 7.37
N GLU A 8 -0.24 -8.46 6.88
CA GLU A 8 0.58 -7.47 7.57
C GLU A 8 1.13 -6.45 6.55
N TRP A 9 0.91 -5.16 6.80
CA TRP A 9 1.42 -4.04 5.98
C TRP A 9 1.19 -4.16 4.46
N GLY A 10 0.05 -4.72 4.03
CA GLY A 10 -0.28 -4.90 2.62
C GLY A 10 0.21 -6.22 2.01
N PHE A 11 1.01 -6.99 2.74
CA PHE A 11 1.41 -8.35 2.38
C PHE A 11 0.47 -9.37 3.01
N THR A 12 0.19 -10.47 2.32
CA THR A 12 -0.64 -11.56 2.81
C THR A 12 0.03 -12.91 2.60
N VAL A 13 -0.10 -13.79 3.59
CA VAL A 13 0.41 -15.16 3.57
C VAL A 13 -0.72 -16.13 3.89
N GLN A 14 -0.75 -17.27 3.17
CA GLN A 14 -1.68 -18.35 3.45
C GLN A 14 -1.18 -19.15 4.65
N CYS A 15 -2.07 -19.41 5.60
CA CYS A 15 -1.85 -20.27 6.75
C CYS A 15 -2.79 -21.48 6.65
N VAL A 16 -2.23 -22.68 6.65
CA VAL A 16 -2.98 -23.94 6.50
C VAL A 16 -3.11 -24.62 7.86
N LEU A 17 -4.33 -25.00 8.22
CA LEU A 17 -4.60 -25.81 9.41
C LEU A 17 -4.90 -27.25 8.99
N SER A 18 -3.89 -28.11 9.15
CA SER A 18 -3.97 -29.54 8.87
C SER A 18 -4.12 -30.30 10.17
N VAL A 19 -5.25 -30.98 10.36
CA VAL A 19 -5.50 -31.77 11.58
C VAL A 19 -4.44 -32.87 11.68
N ALA A 20 -3.68 -32.85 12.77
CA ALA A 20 -2.59 -33.79 13.02
C ALA A 20 -2.54 -34.13 14.52
N PRO A 21 -2.24 -35.39 14.89
CA PRO A 21 -2.08 -35.79 16.29
C PRO A 21 -1.08 -34.88 17.01
N ASP A 22 -1.41 -34.45 18.22
CA ASP A 22 -0.58 -33.61 19.10
C ASP A 22 -0.14 -32.23 18.58
N VAL A 23 -0.61 -31.80 17.40
CA VAL A 23 -0.27 -30.49 16.82
C VAL A 23 -1.51 -29.62 16.59
N VAL A 24 -2.45 -30.06 15.76
CA VAL A 24 -3.67 -29.31 15.42
C VAL A 24 -4.89 -30.19 15.69
N SER A 25 -5.69 -29.78 16.69
CA SER A 25 -6.94 -30.46 17.03
C SER A 25 -8.12 -29.95 16.20
N LEU A 26 -9.20 -30.74 16.13
CA LEU A 26 -10.47 -30.29 15.55
C LEU A 26 -11.05 -29.05 16.27
N GLN A 27 -10.75 -28.88 17.56
CA GLN A 27 -11.19 -27.70 18.32
C GLN A 27 -10.41 -26.45 17.90
N MET A 28 -9.11 -26.58 17.64
CA MET A 28 -8.29 -25.49 17.10
C MET A 28 -8.77 -25.05 15.72
N VAL A 29 -9.12 -26.01 14.86
CA VAL A 29 -9.74 -25.72 13.56
C VAL A 29 -11.04 -24.94 13.73
N LYS A 30 -11.94 -25.37 14.63
CA LYS A 30 -13.19 -24.65 14.92
C LYS A 30 -12.93 -23.24 15.44
N PHE A 31 -11.96 -23.08 16.34
CA PHE A 31 -11.53 -21.78 16.86
C PHE A 31 -11.07 -20.86 15.73
N ALA A 32 -10.16 -21.34 14.88
CA ALA A 32 -9.64 -20.60 13.73
C ALA A 32 -10.75 -20.14 12.77
N THR A 33 -11.67 -21.05 12.41
CA THR A 33 -12.80 -20.73 11.53
C THR A 33 -13.84 -19.80 12.17
N GLY A 34 -13.85 -19.69 13.49
CA GLY A 34 -14.75 -18.81 14.26
C GLY A 34 -14.17 -17.42 14.55
N LEU A 35 -12.93 -17.14 14.10
CA LEU A 35 -12.35 -15.82 14.23
C LEU A 35 -13.05 -14.85 13.28
N SER A 36 -13.41 -13.67 13.80
CA SER A 36 -13.91 -12.57 13.00
C SER A 36 -12.79 -12.04 12.09
N LYS A 37 -13.15 -11.66 10.85
CA LYS A 37 -12.23 -11.01 9.91
C LYS A 37 -11.58 -9.78 10.58
N ASP A 38 -10.32 -9.54 10.25
CA ASP A 38 -9.53 -8.41 10.77
C ASP A 38 -9.13 -8.52 12.26
N SER A 39 -9.33 -9.69 12.89
CA SER A 39 -8.75 -9.98 14.21
C SER A 39 -7.22 -10.04 14.15
N TYR A 40 -6.56 -9.52 15.18
CA TYR A 40 -5.12 -9.58 15.32
C TYR A 40 -4.72 -10.90 15.97
N VAL A 41 -3.84 -11.65 15.31
CA VAL A 41 -3.47 -13.01 15.68
C VAL A 41 -1.97 -13.19 15.67
N ASP A 42 -1.47 -14.03 16.58
CA ASP A 42 -0.12 -14.56 16.53
C ASP A 42 -0.17 -15.98 15.99
N VAL A 43 0.65 -16.26 14.98
CA VAL A 43 0.73 -17.56 14.30
C VAL A 43 2.14 -18.12 14.43
N GLU A 44 2.26 -19.32 14.98
CA GLU A 44 3.50 -20.10 14.98
C GLU A 44 3.32 -21.30 14.05
N GLY A 45 4.25 -21.54 13.14
CA GLY A 45 4.12 -22.61 12.16
C GLY A 45 5.42 -22.90 11.41
N ILE A 46 5.37 -23.89 10.52
CA ILE A 46 6.48 -24.22 9.62
C ILE A 46 6.16 -23.64 8.23
N ILE A 47 7.14 -22.99 7.61
CA ILE A 47 7.03 -22.52 6.23
C ILE A 47 7.18 -23.73 5.30
N SER A 48 6.21 -23.93 4.40
CA SER A 48 6.25 -24.96 3.36
C SER A 48 5.93 -24.37 1.98
N VAL A 49 6.36 -25.07 0.94
CA VAL A 49 5.92 -24.79 -0.43
C VAL A 49 4.58 -25.49 -0.64
N PRO A 50 3.55 -24.79 -1.13
CA PRO A 50 2.24 -25.39 -1.35
C PRO A 50 2.28 -26.38 -2.53
N GLU A 51 1.48 -27.44 -2.45
CA GLU A 51 1.35 -28.41 -3.54
C GLU A 51 0.66 -27.79 -4.77
N ASP A 52 -0.37 -26.98 -4.52
CA ASP A 52 -1.12 -26.23 -5.53
C ASP A 52 -0.79 -24.72 -5.48
N PRO A 53 -0.78 -24.00 -6.62
CA PRO A 53 -0.58 -22.55 -6.63
C PRO A 53 -1.64 -21.80 -5.81
N ILE A 54 -1.18 -20.92 -4.92
CA ILE A 54 -2.06 -20.00 -4.19
C ILE A 54 -2.45 -18.88 -5.15
N ILE A 55 -3.73 -18.46 -5.16
CA ILE A 55 -4.24 -17.39 -6.01
C ILE A 55 -4.67 -16.17 -5.18
N GLY A 56 -4.95 -16.36 -3.88
CA GLY A 56 -5.56 -15.35 -3.01
C GLY A 56 -4.64 -14.64 -2.01
N ALA A 57 -3.32 -14.87 -2.06
CA ALA A 57 -2.36 -14.28 -1.11
C ALA A 57 -1.17 -13.66 -1.86
N SER A 58 -0.65 -12.53 -1.37
CA SER A 58 0.38 -11.74 -2.05
C SER A 58 1.77 -12.37 -1.96
N GLN A 59 2.01 -13.26 -0.99
CA GLN A 59 3.26 -14.00 -0.88
C GLN A 59 3.31 -15.14 -1.90
N HIS A 60 3.34 -14.73 -3.16
CA HIS A 60 3.88 -15.51 -4.26
C HIS A 60 5.41 -15.40 -4.32
N HIS A 61 6.02 -14.57 -3.48
CA HIS A 61 7.44 -14.21 -3.48
C HIS A 61 7.95 -13.84 -2.08
N VAL A 62 8.85 -14.66 -1.54
CA VAL A 62 9.60 -14.45 -0.29
C VAL A 62 10.97 -15.11 -0.56
N LEU A 63 12.16 -14.51 -0.45
CA LEU A 63 12.65 -13.31 0.23
C LEU A 63 14.01 -12.93 -0.40
N MET A 64 14.37 -11.64 -0.32
CA MET A 64 15.71 -11.11 -0.01
C MET A 64 17.00 -11.52 -0.75
N SER A 65 17.04 -12.46 -1.69
CA SER A 65 18.28 -12.79 -2.41
C SER A 65 17.99 -13.81 -3.48
N MET A 66 17.79 -13.35 -4.72
CA MET A 66 18.06 -14.03 -6.00
C MET A 66 17.67 -15.50 -6.24
N LEU A 67 17.01 -16.29 -5.37
CA LEU A 67 16.98 -17.75 -5.57
C LEU A 67 15.73 -18.54 -5.17
N ILE A 68 14.58 -17.94 -4.83
CA ILE A 68 13.34 -18.73 -4.61
C ILE A 68 12.11 -18.03 -5.21
N ASP A 69 11.76 -18.39 -6.46
CA ASP A 69 10.50 -18.07 -7.12
C ASP A 69 9.42 -19.09 -6.75
N SER A 70 9.20 -19.33 -5.46
CA SER A 70 8.21 -20.30 -4.99
C SER A 70 7.26 -19.66 -4.00
N GLN A 71 5.97 -19.92 -4.20
CA GLN A 71 4.93 -19.52 -3.26
C GLN A 71 5.17 -20.22 -1.93
N VAL A 72 4.78 -19.57 -0.84
CA VAL A 72 4.94 -20.13 0.50
C VAL A 72 3.63 -20.09 1.26
N GLU A 73 3.45 -21.08 2.11
CA GLU A 73 2.38 -21.13 3.10
C GLU A 73 2.94 -21.52 4.46
N ILE A 74 2.16 -21.22 5.50
CA ILE A 74 2.51 -21.54 6.88
C ILE A 74 1.64 -22.71 7.34
N GLN A 75 2.26 -23.86 7.60
CA GLN A 75 1.63 -24.98 8.31
C GLN A 75 1.53 -24.62 9.79
N VAL A 76 0.32 -24.26 10.22
CA VAL A 76 0.07 -23.71 11.55
C VAL A 76 0.28 -24.77 12.62
N LYS A 77 1.08 -24.44 13.65
CA LYS A 77 1.26 -25.22 14.88
C LYS A 77 0.54 -24.58 16.06
N LYS A 78 0.61 -23.26 16.20
CA LYS A 78 -0.09 -22.51 17.24
C LYS A 78 -0.73 -21.27 16.66
N LEU A 79 -1.88 -20.92 17.20
CA LEU A 79 -2.67 -19.75 16.79
C LEU A 79 -3.27 -19.11 18.03
N TYR A 80 -2.94 -17.85 18.26
CA TYR A 80 -3.47 -17.05 19.36
C TYR A 80 -4.22 -15.86 18.80
N CYS A 81 -5.39 -15.56 19.36
CA CYS A 81 -6.10 -14.32 19.05
C CYS A 81 -5.72 -13.28 20.12
N ILE A 82 -4.95 -12.28 19.72
CA ILE A 82 -4.46 -11.22 20.60
C ILE A 82 -5.53 -10.14 20.78
N SER A 83 -6.17 -9.75 19.67
CA SER A 83 -7.26 -8.78 19.67
C SER A 83 -8.34 -9.21 18.71
N LYS A 84 -9.50 -9.61 19.25
CA LYS A 84 -10.64 -10.06 18.46
C LYS A 84 -11.38 -8.87 17.85
N ALA A 85 -11.58 -8.89 16.54
CA ALA A 85 -12.38 -7.87 15.85
C ALA A 85 -13.88 -8.06 16.08
N VAL A 86 -14.67 -7.01 15.88
CA VAL A 86 -16.13 -7.12 15.89
C VAL A 86 -16.59 -7.97 14.69
N PRO A 87 -17.59 -8.86 14.84
CA PRO A 87 -17.99 -9.77 13.76
C PRO A 87 -18.51 -9.09 12.50
N ALA A 88 -19.22 -7.96 12.66
CA ALA A 88 -19.76 -7.17 11.57
C ALA A 88 -18.95 -5.88 11.43
N LEU A 89 -18.01 -5.86 10.49
CA LEU A 89 -17.25 -4.66 10.16
C LEU A 89 -18.11 -3.72 9.32
N PRO A 90 -18.01 -2.39 9.52
CA PRO A 90 -18.77 -1.41 8.74
C PRO A 90 -18.35 -1.37 7.27
N ILE A 91 -17.09 -1.74 6.98
CA ILE A 91 -16.59 -2.01 5.63
C ILE A 91 -15.70 -3.25 5.64
N ASN A 92 -15.77 -4.07 4.59
CA ASN A 92 -14.78 -5.13 4.35
C ASN A 92 -13.61 -4.57 3.55
N ILE A 93 -12.39 -4.91 3.96
CA ILE A 93 -11.18 -4.44 3.30
C ILE A 93 -11.06 -5.02 1.89
N GLU A 94 -11.50 -6.27 1.69
CA GLU A 94 -11.55 -6.91 0.35
C GLU A 94 -12.48 -6.14 -0.60
N ASP A 95 -13.65 -5.69 -0.13
CA ASP A 95 -14.59 -4.91 -0.94
C ASP A 95 -14.02 -3.51 -1.25
N ALA A 96 -13.36 -2.87 -0.27
CA ALA A 96 -12.76 -1.56 -0.41
C ALA A 96 -11.46 -1.54 -1.25
N ALA A 97 -10.82 -2.70 -1.43
CA ALA A 97 -9.58 -2.85 -2.22
C ALA A 97 -9.84 -3.15 -3.71
N ARG A 98 -11.09 -3.43 -4.12
CA ARG A 98 -11.42 -3.70 -5.52
C ARG A 98 -11.27 -2.44 -6.37
N GLY A 99 -10.76 -2.63 -7.59
CA GLY A 99 -10.72 -1.58 -8.61
C GLY A 99 -12.05 -1.47 -9.36
N GLU A 100 -12.33 -0.29 -9.91
CA GLU A 100 -13.57 -0.04 -10.69
C GLU A 100 -13.66 -0.97 -11.91
N ILE A 101 -12.53 -1.24 -12.58
CA ILE A 101 -12.48 -2.15 -13.74
C ILE A 101 -12.95 -3.57 -13.38
N GLU A 102 -12.60 -4.07 -12.19
CA GLU A 102 -13.04 -5.39 -11.73
C GLU A 102 -14.55 -5.41 -11.49
N ILE A 103 -15.09 -4.35 -10.89
CA ILE A 103 -16.52 -4.18 -10.62
C ILE A 103 -17.29 -4.13 -11.94
N GLU A 104 -16.82 -3.35 -12.91
CA GLU A 104 -17.44 -3.24 -14.24
C GLU A 104 -17.44 -4.57 -14.99
N LYS A 105 -16.32 -5.30 -14.99
CA LYS A 105 -16.23 -6.65 -15.60
C LYS A 105 -17.17 -7.64 -14.93
N ALA A 106 -17.25 -7.61 -13.60
CA ALA A 106 -18.17 -8.49 -12.86
C ALA A 106 -19.63 -8.16 -13.18
N LEU A 107 -19.97 -6.87 -13.29
CA LEU A 107 -21.30 -6.40 -13.68
C LEU A 107 -21.67 -6.88 -15.09
N GLN A 108 -20.74 -6.81 -16.05
CA GLN A 108 -20.91 -7.35 -17.41
C GLN A 108 -21.11 -8.86 -17.41
N ALA A 109 -20.48 -9.58 -16.48
CA ALA A 109 -20.68 -11.02 -16.26
C ALA A 109 -21.94 -11.36 -15.44
N GLY A 110 -22.79 -10.38 -15.13
CA GLY A 110 -24.02 -10.57 -14.36
C GLY A 110 -23.82 -10.76 -12.85
N LYS A 111 -22.62 -10.50 -12.32
CA LYS A 111 -22.29 -10.60 -10.90
C LYS A 111 -22.20 -9.21 -10.28
N GLN A 112 -23.17 -8.86 -9.44
CA GLN A 112 -23.12 -7.62 -8.67
C GLN A 112 -22.11 -7.75 -7.51
N LEU A 113 -20.99 -7.03 -7.60
CA LEU A 113 -20.06 -6.88 -6.48
C LEU A 113 -20.46 -5.68 -5.62
N VAL A 114 -20.09 -5.74 -4.33
CA VAL A 114 -20.25 -4.63 -3.40
C VAL A 114 -19.23 -3.54 -3.74
N ARG A 115 -19.72 -2.31 -3.90
CA ARG A 115 -18.90 -1.10 -4.08
C ARG A 115 -18.96 -0.27 -2.80
N VAL A 116 -17.81 0.16 -2.30
CA VAL A 116 -17.73 0.98 -1.09
C VAL A 116 -17.58 2.45 -1.50
N ASN A 117 -18.59 3.26 -1.20
CA ASN A 117 -18.61 4.69 -1.56
C ASN A 117 -17.60 5.50 -0.76
N GLN A 118 -17.17 6.64 -1.32
CA GLN A 118 -16.16 7.51 -0.72
C GLN A 118 -16.52 7.97 0.70
N ASP A 119 -17.76 8.40 0.93
CA ASP A 119 -18.20 8.83 2.27
C ASP A 119 -18.05 7.73 3.32
N THR A 120 -18.39 6.49 2.97
CA THR A 120 -18.22 5.33 3.86
C THR A 120 -16.73 5.07 4.13
N ARG A 121 -15.87 5.18 3.11
CA ARG A 121 -14.42 5.02 3.27
C ARG A 121 -13.82 6.10 4.17
N LEU A 122 -14.29 7.34 4.04
CA LEU A 122 -13.85 8.46 4.88
C LEU A 122 -14.36 8.34 6.33
N ASN A 123 -15.63 7.95 6.52
CA ASN A 123 -16.19 7.72 7.86
C ASN A 123 -15.48 6.57 8.60
N PHE A 124 -15.00 5.56 7.88
CA PHE A 124 -14.27 4.42 8.42
C PHE A 124 -12.81 4.38 7.95
N ARG A 125 -12.16 5.55 7.93
CA ARG A 125 -10.81 5.72 7.37
C ARG A 125 -9.77 4.79 7.98
N VAL A 126 -9.87 4.45 9.26
CA VAL A 126 -8.96 3.51 9.94
C VAL A 126 -8.96 2.12 9.30
N LEU A 127 -10.10 1.66 8.78
CA LEU A 127 -10.21 0.40 8.06
C LEU A 127 -9.78 0.58 6.60
N ASP A 128 -10.17 1.69 5.97
CA ASP A 128 -9.81 1.97 4.59
C ASP A 128 -8.30 2.11 4.38
N LEU A 129 -7.58 2.70 5.34
CA LEU A 129 -6.12 2.80 5.32
C LEU A 129 -5.41 1.45 5.34
N ARG A 130 -6.10 0.34 5.64
CA ARG A 130 -5.54 -1.02 5.63
C ARG A 130 -5.56 -1.65 4.24
N THR A 131 -6.20 -1.02 3.25
CA THR A 131 -6.19 -1.53 1.87
C THR A 131 -4.77 -1.44 1.29
N PRO A 132 -4.35 -2.40 0.43
CA PRO A 132 -3.03 -2.38 -0.18
C PRO A 132 -2.71 -1.08 -0.94
N ALA A 133 -3.69 -0.53 -1.67
CA ALA A 133 -3.50 0.71 -2.40
C ALA A 133 -3.28 1.91 -1.48
N ASN A 134 -4.07 2.07 -0.40
CA ASN A 134 -3.86 3.17 0.55
C ASN A 134 -2.49 3.05 1.25
N GLN A 135 -2.10 1.84 1.68
CA GLN A 135 -0.77 1.59 2.23
C GLN A 135 0.34 1.99 1.25
N GLY A 136 0.17 1.66 -0.04
CA GLY A 136 1.07 2.09 -1.10
C GLY A 136 1.11 3.60 -1.26
N ILE A 137 -0.04 4.26 -1.35
CA ILE A 137 -0.17 5.72 -1.55
C ILE A 137 0.58 6.47 -0.46
N PHE A 138 0.35 6.14 0.81
CA PHE A 138 0.98 6.87 1.92
C PHE A 138 2.47 6.58 2.05
N ARG A 139 2.94 5.38 1.66
CA ARG A 139 4.37 5.08 1.58
C ARG A 139 5.05 5.85 0.45
N VAL A 140 4.43 5.93 -0.72
CA VAL A 140 4.90 6.75 -1.85
C VAL A 140 4.93 8.22 -1.48
N GLN A 141 3.86 8.75 -0.86
CA GLN A 141 3.80 10.12 -0.37
C GLN A 141 4.96 10.43 0.60
N CYS A 142 5.15 9.58 1.62
CA CYS A 142 6.25 9.73 2.56
C CYS A 142 7.62 9.65 1.86
N ARG A 143 7.76 8.80 0.84
CA ARG A 143 9.00 8.71 0.06
C ARG A 143 9.27 10.00 -0.73
N VAL A 144 8.25 10.60 -1.35
CA VAL A 144 8.36 11.88 -2.05
C VAL A 144 8.91 12.98 -1.13
N GLU A 145 8.30 13.14 0.05
CA GLU A 145 8.73 14.14 1.05
C GLU A 145 10.18 13.92 1.49
N ASN A 146 10.58 12.66 1.69
CA ASN A 146 11.95 12.32 2.07
C ASN A 146 12.96 12.60 0.96
N ILE A 147 12.64 12.28 -0.30
CA ILE A 147 13.53 12.56 -1.43
C ILE A 147 13.69 14.07 -1.59
N PHE A 148 12.58 14.82 -1.56
CA PHE A 148 12.60 16.28 -1.63
C PHE A 148 13.55 16.88 -0.59
N ARG A 149 13.39 16.46 0.68
CA ARG A 149 14.25 16.91 1.76
C ARG A 149 15.72 16.51 1.56
N GLN A 150 15.98 15.26 1.22
CA GLN A 150 17.36 14.75 1.06
C GLN A 150 18.08 15.42 -0.11
N PHE A 151 17.38 15.63 -1.23
CA PHE A 151 17.94 16.28 -2.41
C PHE A 151 18.35 17.72 -2.09
N LEU A 152 17.44 18.51 -1.51
CA LEU A 152 17.71 19.92 -1.20
C LEU A 152 18.80 20.07 -0.13
N LEU A 153 18.80 19.21 0.90
CA LEU A 153 19.88 19.22 1.90
C LEU A 153 21.25 18.92 1.28
N ALA A 154 21.32 18.02 0.30
CA ALA A 154 22.56 17.71 -0.41
C ALA A 154 23.06 18.88 -1.27
N ASP A 155 22.14 19.72 -1.78
CA ASP A 155 22.44 20.93 -2.56
C ASP A 155 22.70 22.16 -1.65
N GLY A 156 22.74 21.98 -0.33
CA GLY A 156 23.09 23.02 0.65
C GLY A 156 21.91 23.87 1.16
N PHE A 157 20.67 23.50 0.84
CA PHE A 157 19.49 24.20 1.37
C PHE A 157 19.28 23.94 2.86
N VAL A 158 18.55 24.84 3.51
CA VAL A 158 18.20 24.74 4.93
C VAL A 158 16.68 24.66 5.08
N GLY A 159 16.19 23.69 5.86
CA GLY A 159 14.77 23.56 6.17
C GLY A 159 14.33 24.62 7.18
N ILE A 160 13.21 25.30 6.89
CA ILE A 160 12.58 26.27 7.78
C ILE A 160 11.15 25.84 8.14
N HIS A 161 10.63 26.34 9.27
CA HIS A 161 9.24 26.12 9.68
C HIS A 161 8.54 27.48 9.79
N THR A 162 7.63 27.76 8.86
CA THR A 162 6.86 29.00 8.82
C THR A 162 5.48 28.80 9.46
N PRO A 163 4.93 29.82 10.14
CA PRO A 163 3.52 29.78 10.56
C PRO A 163 2.62 29.88 9.33
N LYS A 164 1.61 29.00 9.21
CA LYS A 164 0.59 29.06 8.15
C LYS A 164 -0.76 29.46 8.75
N ALA A 165 -1.40 30.48 8.17
CA ALA A 165 -2.76 30.92 8.49
C ALA A 165 -3.39 31.53 7.23
N GLU A 166 -4.13 30.73 6.46
CA GLU A 166 -4.86 31.20 5.29
C GLU A 166 -6.26 30.60 5.27
N ASP A 167 -7.29 31.45 5.15
CA ASP A 167 -8.68 31.02 5.00
C ASP A 167 -8.94 30.63 3.53
N SER A 168 -9.30 29.37 3.29
CA SER A 168 -9.67 28.89 1.95
C SER A 168 -10.92 28.02 2.02
N TYR A 169 -11.96 28.39 1.26
CA TYR A 169 -13.24 27.68 1.15
C TYR A 169 -13.66 27.53 -0.32
N THR A 170 -13.24 26.45 -0.98
CA THR A 170 -13.78 26.06 -2.30
C THR A 170 -13.78 24.53 -2.47
N HIS A 171 -14.58 24.01 -3.41
CA HIS A 171 -14.72 22.57 -3.69
C HIS A 171 -13.47 21.87 -4.29
N ARG A 172 -12.42 22.63 -4.66
CA ARG A 172 -11.16 22.11 -5.23
C ARG A 172 -9.96 22.26 -4.30
N HIS A 173 -10.11 22.95 -3.17
CA HIS A 173 -9.02 23.23 -2.25
C HIS A 173 -9.37 22.62 -0.89
N LEU A 174 -8.51 21.72 -0.41
CA LEU A 174 -8.55 21.31 0.99
C LEU A 174 -8.09 22.51 1.83
N CYS A 175 -8.79 22.79 2.92
CA CYS A 175 -8.40 23.86 3.86
C CYS A 175 -7.03 23.60 4.50
N GLU A 176 -6.55 22.35 4.45
CA GLU A 176 -5.23 21.95 4.93
C GLU A 176 -4.61 20.96 3.95
N PHE A 177 -3.39 21.25 3.51
CA PHE A 177 -2.56 20.37 2.68
C PHE A 177 -1.10 20.55 3.06
N THR A 178 -0.28 19.54 2.72
CA THR A 178 1.18 19.62 2.89
C THR A 178 1.80 20.14 1.60
N GLY A 179 2.36 21.35 1.65
CA GLY A 179 3.13 21.94 0.57
C GLY A 179 4.62 21.64 0.72
N LEU A 180 5.30 21.35 -0.39
CA LEU A 180 6.76 21.25 -0.47
C LEU A 180 7.27 22.50 -1.18
N ASP A 181 7.74 23.45 -0.37
CA ASP A 181 8.15 24.79 -0.81
C ASP A 181 9.68 24.87 -0.88
N VAL A 182 10.21 25.52 -1.93
CA VAL A 182 11.65 25.78 -2.10
C VAL A 182 11.86 27.22 -2.56
N GLU A 183 12.83 27.90 -1.98
CA GLU A 183 13.22 29.27 -2.32
C GLU A 183 14.76 29.35 -2.37
N MET A 184 15.32 30.08 -3.33
CA MET A 184 16.77 30.24 -3.48
C MET A 184 17.16 31.62 -4.01
N GLU A 185 18.39 32.06 -3.71
CA GLU A 185 19.00 33.23 -4.32
C GLU A 185 19.31 32.97 -5.80
N ILE A 186 18.94 33.91 -6.68
CA ILE A 186 19.18 33.86 -8.12
C ILE A 186 20.33 34.82 -8.45
N LYS A 187 21.32 34.38 -9.22
CA LYS A 187 22.49 35.22 -9.54
C LYS A 187 22.34 35.96 -10.86
N GLU A 188 21.92 35.26 -11.90
CA GLU A 188 21.86 35.79 -13.27
C GLU A 188 20.45 35.69 -13.84
N HIS A 189 19.80 34.52 -13.74
CA HIS A 189 18.53 34.27 -14.41
C HIS A 189 17.69 33.22 -13.69
N TYR A 190 16.36 33.38 -13.70
CA TYR A 190 15.42 32.47 -13.00
C TYR A 190 15.47 31.01 -13.49
N SER A 191 16.09 30.76 -14.64
CA SER A 191 16.34 29.39 -15.14
C SER A 191 17.19 28.57 -14.16
N GLU A 192 18.01 29.21 -13.32
CA GLU A 192 18.75 28.52 -12.24
C GLU A 192 17.80 27.75 -11.30
N VAL A 193 16.63 28.33 -11.01
CA VAL A 193 15.58 27.67 -10.22
C VAL A 193 14.98 26.51 -10.99
N MET A 194 14.72 26.69 -12.28
CA MET A 194 14.17 25.65 -13.14
C MET A 194 15.11 24.44 -13.27
N ASP A 195 16.42 24.67 -13.31
CA ASP A 195 17.44 23.61 -13.35
C ASP A 195 17.45 22.77 -12.07
N ILE A 196 17.24 23.40 -10.90
CA ILE A 196 17.07 22.68 -9.64
C ILE A 196 15.77 21.87 -9.64
N VAL A 197 14.67 22.47 -10.09
CA VAL A 197 13.36 21.81 -10.15
C VAL A 197 13.39 20.59 -11.08
N ASP A 198 14.02 20.71 -12.27
CA ASP A 198 14.14 19.60 -13.23
C ASP A 198 14.94 18.44 -12.63
N ARG A 199 16.14 18.71 -12.07
CA ARG A 199 16.96 17.69 -11.40
C ARG A 199 16.24 17.04 -10.22
N LEU A 200 15.50 17.83 -9.45
CA LEU A 200 14.73 17.37 -8.30
C LEU A 200 13.63 16.39 -8.72
N PHE A 201 12.85 16.71 -9.76
CA PHE A 201 11.80 15.82 -10.26
C PHE A 201 12.37 14.54 -10.89
N VAL A 202 13.46 14.64 -11.65
CA VAL A 202 14.18 13.47 -12.18
C VAL A 202 14.59 12.55 -11.03
N ALA A 203 15.26 13.09 -10.01
CA ALA A 203 15.69 12.32 -8.84
C ALA A 203 14.51 11.69 -8.07
N MET A 204 13.39 12.40 -7.97
CA MET A 204 12.17 11.88 -7.36
C MET A 204 11.60 10.70 -8.15
N PHE A 205 11.36 10.86 -9.44
CA PHE A 205 10.76 9.80 -10.26
C PHE A 205 11.66 8.58 -10.37
N ASP A 206 12.97 8.76 -10.54
CA ASP A 206 13.94 7.67 -10.58
C ASP A 206 13.92 6.89 -9.26
N SER A 207 13.98 7.59 -8.12
CA SER A 207 13.94 6.93 -6.81
C SER A 207 12.59 6.25 -6.51
N LEU A 208 11.47 6.75 -7.03
CA LEU A 208 10.18 6.08 -6.89
C LEU A 208 10.12 4.80 -7.72
N ASN A 209 10.56 4.86 -8.97
CA ASN A 209 10.61 3.71 -9.87
C ASN A 209 11.59 2.63 -9.37
N GLU A 210 12.67 3.00 -8.71
CA GLU A 210 13.63 2.06 -8.13
C GLU A 210 13.12 1.47 -6.80
N LYS A 211 12.61 2.31 -5.89
CA LYS A 211 12.42 1.92 -4.47
C LYS A 211 10.98 1.67 -4.05
N CYS A 212 10.00 2.00 -4.89
CA CYS A 212 8.57 1.89 -4.56
C CYS A 212 7.78 0.99 -5.52
N GLN A 213 8.44 0.05 -6.21
CA GLN A 213 7.80 -0.81 -7.21
C GLN A 213 6.61 -1.60 -6.64
N LYS A 214 6.75 -2.13 -5.42
CA LYS A 214 5.70 -2.91 -4.75
C LYS A 214 4.48 -2.05 -4.42
N GLU A 215 4.72 -0.85 -3.91
CA GLU A 215 3.68 0.13 -3.62
C GLU A 215 2.98 0.57 -4.91
N LEU A 216 3.74 0.90 -5.95
CA LEU A 216 3.21 1.30 -7.26
C LEU A 216 2.37 0.18 -7.89
N GLU A 217 2.79 -1.07 -7.80
CA GLU A 217 2.03 -2.23 -8.26
C GLU A 217 0.71 -2.39 -7.47
N ALA A 218 0.76 -2.26 -6.13
CA ALA A 218 -0.42 -2.35 -5.28
C ALA A 218 -1.44 -1.25 -5.59
N ILE A 219 -0.97 -0.03 -5.86
CA ILE A 219 -1.81 1.09 -6.30
C ILE A 219 -2.38 0.78 -7.69
N GLY A 220 -1.53 0.36 -8.64
CA GLY A 220 -1.90 0.11 -10.03
C GLY A 220 -2.95 -0.99 -10.20
N LYS A 221 -2.97 -1.98 -9.30
CA LYS A 221 -4.02 -3.02 -9.26
C LYS A 221 -5.42 -2.44 -9.00
N GLN A 222 -5.52 -1.44 -8.13
CA GLN A 222 -6.79 -0.81 -7.79
C GLN A 222 -7.12 0.39 -8.70
N TYR A 223 -6.09 1.19 -9.01
CA TYR A 223 -6.17 2.41 -9.80
C TYR A 223 -5.14 2.31 -10.93
N PRO A 224 -5.49 1.75 -12.10
CA PRO A 224 -4.53 1.60 -13.20
C PRO A 224 -4.00 2.94 -13.68
N PHE A 225 -2.67 3.04 -13.80
CA PHE A 225 -1.96 4.23 -14.29
C PHE A 225 -0.81 3.79 -15.20
N GLU A 226 -0.37 4.68 -16.09
CA GLU A 226 0.84 4.45 -16.87
C GLU A 226 2.10 4.64 -16.01
N PRO A 227 3.16 3.82 -16.18
CA PRO A 227 4.40 3.99 -15.45
C PRO A 227 4.94 5.42 -15.50
N LEU A 228 5.52 5.88 -14.39
CA LEU A 228 6.08 7.22 -14.26
C LEU A 228 7.23 7.39 -15.26
N LYS A 229 7.04 8.27 -16.24
CA LYS A 229 8.03 8.64 -17.26
C LYS A 229 8.58 10.02 -16.93
N VAL A 230 9.90 10.15 -16.91
CA VAL A 230 10.55 11.45 -16.91
C VAL A 230 10.53 11.97 -18.35
N ILE A 231 9.71 12.98 -18.61
CA ILE A 231 9.85 13.80 -19.81
C ILE A 231 10.71 14.97 -19.35
N SER A 232 11.95 15.10 -19.85
CA SER A 232 12.78 16.25 -19.49
C SER A 232 11.97 17.51 -19.76
N LEU A 233 11.72 18.33 -18.73
CA LEU A 233 10.76 19.43 -18.86
C LEU A 233 11.25 20.51 -19.84
N PHE A 234 12.55 20.52 -20.15
CA PHE A 234 13.20 21.63 -20.85
C PHE A 234 14.14 21.25 -22.02
N SER A 235 14.08 20.04 -22.59
CA SER A 235 14.93 19.67 -23.75
C SER A 235 14.68 20.48 -25.04
N HIS A 236 13.77 21.45 -25.02
CA HIS A 236 13.46 22.36 -26.12
C HIS A 236 13.79 23.84 -25.82
N CYS A 237 14.45 24.15 -24.70
CA CYS A 237 14.88 25.51 -24.36
C CYS A 237 16.42 25.63 -24.39
N SER A 238 17.01 25.39 -25.55
CA SER A 238 18.40 25.76 -25.87
C SER A 238 18.55 25.96 -27.36
#